data_AF-A0A6J6D3F3-F1
#
_entry.id   AF-A0A6J6D3F3-F1
#
_cell.length_a   1.000
_cell.length_b   1.000
_cell.length_c   1.000
_cell.angle_alpha   90.00
_cell.angle_beta   90.00
_cell.angle_gamma   90.00
#
_symmetry.space_group_name_H-M   'P 1'
#
loop_
_entity.id
_entity.type
_entity.pdbx_description
1 polymer ?
#
loop_
_entity_poly.entity_id
_entity_poly.type
_entity_poly.pdbx_seq_one_letter_code
_entity_poly.pdbx_strand_id
1 'polypeptide(L)'
;MQLLDVDGTDGAGGQLSALFLVTGTDSTLARPGAAAGELASTATSLKIPTVLAEVFVPPAAEQKDPQERGDILRAALVGKEAGISTVNDLELVAGRVASVLAAADLQKGISGNFGYGPGVDGVLPQWIGP
;
A
#
# COMPACT_ATOMS: atom_id res chain seq x y z
N MET A 1 26.39 -2.93 7.93
CA MET A 1 24.95 -2.83 7.64
C MET A 1 24.30 -2.40 8.94
N GLN A 2 23.94 -1.14 9.06
CA GLN A 2 23.40 -0.57 10.29
C GLN A 2 21.88 -0.64 10.18
N LEU A 3 21.25 -1.53 10.95
CA LEU A 3 19.81 -1.49 11.14
C LEU A 3 19.52 -0.25 12.00
N LEU A 4 18.80 0.70 11.43
CA LEU A 4 18.14 1.76 12.20
C LEU A 4 16.93 1.12 12.86
N ASP A 5 17.03 0.88 14.16
CA ASP A 5 15.90 0.50 14.99
C ASP A 5 15.07 1.76 15.26
N VAL A 6 13.89 1.84 14.64
CA VAL A 6 12.92 2.89 14.92
C VAL A 6 11.94 2.27 15.88
N ASP A 7 12.11 2.56 17.17
CA ASP A 7 11.22 2.10 18.24
C ASP A 7 9.80 2.62 18.01
N GLY A 8 9.01 1.84 17.28
CA GLY A 8 7.58 2.00 17.09
C GLY A 8 6.81 1.20 18.13
N THR A 9 7.08 1.44 19.40
CA THR A 9 6.35 0.79 20.50
C THR A 9 5.13 1.61 20.87
N ASP A 10 3.97 0.97 20.94
CA ASP A 10 2.67 1.52 21.38
C ASP A 10 2.61 1.95 22.87
N GLY A 11 3.75 2.08 23.55
CA GLY A 11 3.83 2.29 24.99
C GLY A 11 3.54 1.04 25.83
N ALA A 12 3.21 -0.11 25.23
CA ALA A 12 3.00 -1.40 25.90
C ALA A 12 4.05 -2.47 25.54
N GLY A 13 5.05 -2.12 24.71
CA GLY A 13 6.12 -3.04 24.31
C GLY A 13 5.73 -4.01 23.19
N GLY A 14 4.61 -3.76 22.50
CA GLY A 14 4.22 -4.51 21.30
C GLY A 14 4.87 -3.91 20.05
N GLN A 15 5.56 -4.74 19.27
CA GLN A 15 6.06 -4.33 17.96
C GLN A 15 4.88 -4.24 16.99
N LEU A 16 4.46 -3.02 16.66
CA LEU A 16 3.39 -2.77 15.70
C LEU A 16 3.88 -3.17 14.29
N SER A 17 3.43 -4.34 13.84
CA SER A 17 3.85 -4.94 12.57
C SER A 17 2.81 -4.69 11.50
N ALA A 18 3.22 -4.06 10.39
CA ALA A 18 2.41 -3.96 9.17
C ALA A 18 3.07 -4.74 8.04
N LEU A 19 2.27 -5.45 7.25
CA LEU A 19 2.73 -6.15 6.06
C LEU A 19 2.76 -5.17 4.88
N PHE A 20 3.91 -5.07 4.21
CA PHE A 20 4.03 -4.35 2.94
C PHE A 20 4.10 -5.34 1.79
N LEU A 21 3.09 -5.30 0.92
CA LEU A 21 3.10 -6.04 -0.33
C LEU A 21 3.42 -5.06 -1.46
N VAL A 22 4.64 -5.13 -1.97
CA VAL A 22 5.10 -4.26 -3.05
C VAL A 22 4.98 -4.98 -4.38
N THR A 23 4.28 -4.35 -5.32
CA THR A 23 4.05 -4.83 -6.68
C THR A 23 4.65 -3.86 -7.69
N GLY A 24 4.98 -4.33 -8.89
CA GLY A 24 5.56 -3.52 -9.96
C GLY A 24 4.71 -3.50 -11.23
N THR A 25 5.11 -2.67 -12.19
CA THR A 25 4.65 -2.75 -13.59
C THR A 25 4.78 -4.20 -14.09
N ASP A 26 3.76 -4.72 -14.77
CA ASP A 26 3.58 -6.13 -15.21
C ASP A 26 3.22 -7.15 -14.12
N SER A 27 2.91 -6.71 -12.90
CA SER A 27 2.50 -7.63 -11.86
C SER A 27 1.21 -8.37 -12.17
N THR A 28 1.20 -9.65 -11.79
CA THR A 28 0.03 -10.52 -11.92
C THR A 28 -0.86 -10.49 -10.68
N LEU A 29 -0.77 -9.46 -9.83
CA LEU A 29 -1.50 -9.36 -8.56
C LEU A 29 -3.01 -9.65 -8.69
N ALA A 30 -3.62 -9.22 -9.80
CA ALA A 30 -5.03 -9.42 -10.09
C ALA A 30 -5.37 -10.83 -10.66
N ARG A 31 -4.38 -11.68 -10.95
CA ARG A 31 -4.61 -13.04 -11.45
C ARG A 31 -4.91 -14.01 -10.30
N PRO A 32 -5.94 -14.86 -10.41
CA PRO A 32 -6.19 -15.93 -9.45
C PRO A 32 -4.95 -16.82 -9.25
N GLY A 33 -4.60 -17.11 -8.00
CA GLY A 33 -3.42 -17.92 -7.66
C GLY A 33 -2.07 -17.19 -7.69
N ALA A 34 -2.05 -15.88 -7.95
CA ALA A 34 -0.83 -15.09 -7.77
C ALA A 34 -0.46 -15.03 -6.28
N ALA A 35 0.79 -15.37 -5.95
CA ALA A 35 1.27 -15.44 -4.57
C ALA A 35 0.98 -14.17 -3.76
N ALA A 36 1.14 -13.00 -4.37
CA ALA A 36 0.88 -11.72 -3.72
C ALA A 36 -0.63 -11.44 -3.51
N GLY A 37 -1.51 -11.92 -4.39
CA GLY A 37 -2.97 -11.85 -4.19
C GLY A 37 -3.46 -12.81 -3.10
N GLU A 38 -2.88 -14.01 -3.01
CA GLU A 38 -3.13 -14.97 -1.92
C GLU A 38 -2.60 -14.47 -0.57
N LEU A 39 -1.42 -13.84 -0.56
CA LEU A 39 -0.86 -13.21 0.62
C LEU A 39 -1.74 -12.05 1.11
N ALA A 40 -2.21 -11.18 0.21
CA ALA A 40 -3.15 -10.12 0.56
C ALA A 40 -4.44 -10.70 1.16
N SER A 41 -5.02 -11.72 0.52
CA SER A 41 -6.24 -12.39 1.01
C SER A 41 -6.03 -13.03 2.40
N THR A 42 -4.89 -13.68 2.59
CA THR A 42 -4.53 -14.29 3.87
C THR A 42 -4.36 -13.24 4.96
N ALA A 43 -3.64 -12.15 4.66
CA ALA A 43 -3.41 -11.05 5.59
C ALA A 43 -4.74 -10.39 6.03
N THR A 44 -5.67 -10.15 5.09
CA THR A 44 -7.03 -9.67 5.43
C THR A 44 -7.75 -10.64 6.36
N SER A 45 -7.71 -11.95 6.07
CA SER A 45 -8.39 -12.96 6.90
C SER A 45 -7.83 -13.03 8.33
N LEU A 46 -6.52 -12.78 8.48
CA LEU A 46 -5.82 -12.72 9.76
C LEU A 46 -5.86 -11.33 10.41
N LYS A 47 -6.53 -10.35 9.80
CA LYS A 47 -6.60 -8.96 10.25
C LYS A 47 -5.21 -8.33 10.46
N ILE A 48 -4.25 -8.70 9.63
CA ILE A 48 -2.91 -8.10 9.64
C ILE A 48 -3.01 -6.77 8.88
N PRO A 49 -2.65 -5.63 9.51
CA PRO A 49 -2.56 -4.34 8.83
C PRO A 49 -1.67 -4.47 7.59
N THR A 50 -2.23 -4.21 6.41
CA THR A 50 -1.53 -4.45 5.14
C THR A 50 -1.52 -3.21 4.26
N VAL A 51 -0.35 -2.79 3.84
CA VAL A 51 -0.18 -1.77 2.79
C VAL A 51 0.18 -2.47 1.50
N LEU A 52 -0.68 -2.32 0.50
CA LEU A 52 -0.44 -2.80 -0.85
C LEU A 52 0.08 -1.63 -1.68
N ALA A 53 1.34 -1.68 -2.09
CA ALA A 53 2.01 -0.58 -2.76
C ALA A 53 2.49 -0.96 -4.16
N GLU A 54 2.28 -0.09 -5.12
CA GLU A 54 2.71 -0.24 -6.51
C GLU A 54 3.94 0.65 -6.77
N VAL A 55 4.91 0.07 -7.46
CA VAL A 55 6.04 0.74 -8.10
C VAL A 55 5.71 0.80 -9.58
N PHE A 56 5.51 2.00 -10.12
CA PHE A 56 5.21 2.18 -11.53
C PHE A 56 6.44 2.69 -12.29
N VAL A 57 7.00 1.84 -13.15
CA VAL A 57 8.09 2.19 -14.06
C VAL A 57 7.55 2.21 -15.49
N PRO A 58 7.26 3.39 -16.07
CA PRO A 58 6.75 3.45 -17.43
C PRO A 58 7.82 2.96 -18.43
N PRO A 59 7.43 2.24 -19.49
CA PRO A 59 8.32 1.96 -20.62
C PRO A 59 8.79 3.30 -21.23
N ALA A 60 10.06 3.36 -21.64
CA ALA A 60 10.76 4.60 -22.02
C ALA A 60 10.12 5.44 -23.16
N ALA A 61 9.06 4.97 -23.81
CA ALA A 61 8.38 5.65 -24.92
C ALA A 61 6.96 6.18 -24.60
N GLU A 62 6.35 5.79 -23.48
CA GLU A 62 4.94 6.10 -23.18
C GLU A 62 4.81 6.95 -21.91
N GLN A 63 5.42 8.13 -21.93
CA GLN A 63 4.99 9.24 -21.10
C GLN A 63 3.74 9.85 -21.72
N LYS A 64 2.55 9.24 -21.57
CA LYS A 64 1.34 9.98 -21.97
C LYS A 64 0.09 9.78 -21.16
N ASP A 65 -0.02 8.78 -20.29
CA ASP A 65 -1.20 8.76 -19.40
C ASP A 65 -0.89 8.42 -17.94
N PRO A 66 -1.04 9.40 -17.03
CA PRO A 66 -1.13 9.16 -15.59
C PRO A 66 -2.31 8.24 -15.20
N GLN A 67 -3.23 7.94 -16.13
CA GLN A 67 -4.45 7.16 -15.88
C GLN A 67 -4.21 5.68 -15.55
N GLU A 68 -3.07 5.08 -15.93
CA GLU A 68 -2.80 3.65 -15.70
C GLU A 68 -2.25 3.33 -14.29
N ARG A 69 -1.90 4.35 -13.50
CA ARG A 69 -1.33 4.17 -12.15
C ARG A 69 -2.41 3.72 -11.17
N GLY A 70 -2.15 2.66 -10.41
CA GLY A 70 -3.06 2.12 -9.40
C GLY A 70 -4.11 1.13 -9.93
N ASP A 71 -4.17 0.89 -11.24
CA ASP A 71 -5.17 -0.01 -11.83
C ASP A 71 -4.97 -1.46 -11.40
N ILE A 72 -3.72 -1.90 -11.25
CA ILE A 72 -3.37 -3.23 -10.74
C ILE A 72 -3.85 -3.41 -9.31
N LEU A 73 -3.64 -2.39 -8.46
CA LEU A 73 -4.06 -2.43 -7.05
C LEU A 73 -5.57 -2.44 -6.92
N ARG A 74 -6.26 -1.58 -7.68
CA ARG A 74 -7.72 -1.48 -7.68
C ARG A 74 -8.36 -2.80 -8.10
N ALA A 75 -7.85 -3.44 -9.15
CA ALA A 75 -8.34 -4.73 -9.61
C ALA A 75 -8.15 -5.84 -8.56
N ALA A 76 -7.06 -5.82 -7.80
CA ALA A 76 -6.78 -6.83 -6.77
C ALA A 76 -7.66 -6.69 -5.51
N LEU A 77 -8.25 -5.52 -5.28
CA LEU A 77 -8.95 -5.18 -4.04
C LEU A 77 -10.47 -5.15 -4.12
N VAL A 78 -11.05 -5.41 -5.30
CA VAL A 78 -12.52 -5.48 -5.43
C VAL A 78 -13.08 -6.48 -4.40
N GLY A 79 -13.80 -5.96 -3.40
CA GLY A 79 -14.38 -6.74 -2.30
C GLY A 79 -13.44 -7.10 -1.14
N LYS A 80 -12.24 -6.51 -1.05
CA LYS A 80 -11.20 -6.79 -0.03
C LYS A 80 -10.69 -5.54 0.70
N GLU A 81 -11.47 -4.46 0.71
CA GLU A 81 -11.05 -3.11 1.11
C GLU A 81 -10.82 -2.96 2.62
N ALA A 82 -11.43 -3.82 3.45
CA ALA A 82 -11.32 -3.70 4.90
C ALA A 82 -9.92 -4.13 5.40
N GLY A 83 -9.19 -3.19 6.01
CA GLY A 83 -7.88 -3.45 6.62
C GLY A 83 -6.70 -3.46 5.64
N ILE A 84 -6.91 -3.02 4.40
CA ILE A 84 -5.85 -2.78 3.42
C ILE A 84 -5.84 -1.31 3.02
N SER A 85 -4.66 -0.69 3.03
CA SER A 85 -4.43 0.60 2.38
C SER A 85 -3.63 0.42 1.09
N THR A 86 -3.91 1.25 0.09
CA THR A 86 -3.21 1.23 -1.21
C THR A 86 -2.35 2.44 -1.45
N VAL A 87 -1.24 2.25 -2.16
CA VAL A 87 -0.31 3.31 -2.55
C VAL A 87 0.18 3.08 -3.97
N ASN A 88 -0.09 3.97 -4.92
CA ASN A 88 0.15 3.70 -6.36
C ASN A 88 1.56 4.03 -6.89
N ASP A 89 2.34 4.83 -6.16
CA ASP A 89 3.56 5.47 -6.66
C ASP A 89 4.75 5.39 -5.70
N LEU A 90 5.02 4.17 -5.21
CA LEU A 90 6.09 3.90 -4.26
C LEU A 90 7.50 4.24 -4.81
N GLU A 91 7.66 4.36 -6.13
CA GLU A 91 8.91 4.86 -6.71
C GLU A 91 9.18 6.32 -6.33
N LEU A 92 8.14 7.12 -6.09
CA LEU A 92 8.22 8.51 -5.70
C LEU A 92 8.42 8.68 -4.19
N VAL A 93 8.97 9.84 -3.80
CA VAL A 93 9.09 10.19 -2.37
C VAL A 93 7.72 10.28 -1.71
N ALA A 94 6.73 10.86 -2.41
CA ALA A 94 5.38 10.99 -1.90
C ALA A 94 4.75 9.62 -1.58
N GLY A 95 4.82 8.65 -2.50
CA GLY A 95 4.33 7.29 -2.26
C GLY A 95 5.04 6.57 -1.10
N ARG A 96 6.36 6.75 -0.93
CA ARG A 96 7.08 6.18 0.23
C ARG A 96 6.64 6.79 1.55
N VAL A 97 6.33 8.08 1.57
CA VAL A 97 5.77 8.74 2.76
C VAL A 97 4.33 8.27 2.99
N ALA A 98 3.51 8.21 1.93
CA ALA A 98 2.14 7.72 1.99
C ALA A 98 2.05 6.31 2.55
N SER A 99 2.98 5.41 2.18
CA SER A 99 2.96 4.02 2.62
C SER A 99 3.23 3.85 4.12
N VAL A 100 4.13 4.66 4.68
CA VAL A 100 4.39 4.67 6.13
C VAL A 100 3.20 5.26 6.89
N LEU A 101 2.65 6.39 6.40
CA LEU A 101 1.48 7.01 7.03
C LEU A 101 0.24 6.10 6.96
N ALA A 102 0.03 5.43 5.83
CA ALA A 102 -1.06 4.48 5.65
C ALA A 102 -0.92 3.27 6.60
N ALA A 103 0.31 2.78 6.84
CA ALA A 103 0.55 1.74 7.83
C ALA A 103 0.21 2.19 9.25
N ALA A 104 0.50 3.44 9.60
CA ALA A 104 0.14 4.01 10.90
C ALA A 104 -1.38 4.18 11.04
N ASP A 105 -2.07 4.65 10.01
CA ASP A 105 -3.53 4.80 9.99
C ASP A 105 -4.25 3.46 10.08
N LEU A 106 -3.72 2.41 9.45
CA LEU A 106 -4.28 1.06 9.55
C LEU A 106 -4.27 0.52 10.98
N GLN A 107 -3.29 0.91 11.82
CA GLN A 107 -3.28 0.54 13.23
C GLN A 107 -4.43 1.21 14.01
N LYS A 108 -4.91 2.35 13.53
CA LYS A 108 -6.10 3.04 14.04
C LYS A 108 -7.40 2.53 13.40
N GLY A 109 -7.33 1.51 12.54
CA GLY A 109 -8.46 0.97 11.80
C GLY A 109 -8.89 1.83 10.61
N ILE A 110 -8.00 2.69 10.11
CA ILE A 110 -8.27 3.62 9.01
C ILE A 110 -7.54 3.11 7.76
N SER A 111 -8.31 2.80 6.72
CA SER A 111 -7.81 2.38 5.42
C SER A 111 -8.10 3.44 4.36
N GLY A 112 -7.26 3.52 3.33
CA GLY A 112 -7.49 4.42 2.20
C GLY A 112 -6.67 4.07 0.96
N ASN A 113 -6.95 4.77 -0.14
CA ASN A 113 -6.24 4.66 -1.40
C ASN A 113 -5.45 5.94 -1.67
N PHE A 114 -4.12 5.85 -1.69
CA PHE A 114 -3.24 7.02 -1.73
C PHE A 114 -2.31 7.03 -2.93
N GLY A 115 -1.86 8.25 -3.26
CA GLY A 115 -0.92 8.50 -4.34
C GLY A 115 -1.56 9.26 -5.50
N TYR A 116 -1.14 8.94 -6.71
CA TYR A 116 -1.63 9.54 -7.95
C TYR A 116 -2.44 8.53 -8.78
N GLY A 117 -3.31 9.05 -9.62
CA GLY A 117 -4.18 8.27 -10.51
C GLY A 117 -5.66 8.35 -10.12
N PRO A 118 -6.54 7.71 -10.88
CA PRO A 118 -7.98 7.75 -10.63
C PRO A 118 -8.38 7.11 -9.29
N GLY A 119 -9.38 7.68 -8.62
CA GLY A 119 -10.00 7.05 -7.45
C GLY A 119 -9.14 7.00 -6.17
N VAL A 120 -8.05 7.78 -6.10
CA VAL A 120 -7.31 8.01 -4.85
C VAL A 120 -8.07 8.98 -3.94
N ASP A 121 -8.03 8.74 -2.63
CA ASP A 121 -8.58 9.62 -1.60
C ASP A 121 -7.73 10.89 -1.42
N GLY A 122 -6.45 10.80 -1.77
CA GLY A 122 -5.49 11.90 -1.76
C GLY A 122 -4.06 11.40 -2.00
N VAL A 123 -3.11 12.32 -2.19
CA VAL A 123 -1.69 11.94 -2.38
C VAL A 123 -1.11 11.34 -1.09
N LEU A 124 -1.52 11.86 0.06
CA LEU A 124 -1.09 11.41 1.38
C LEU A 124 -2.32 11.19 2.26
N PRO A 125 -2.25 10.29 3.26
CA PRO A 125 -3.23 10.25 4.35
C PRO A 125 -3.31 11.61 5.05
N GLN A 126 -4.51 12.06 5.35
CA GLN A 126 -4.69 13.28 6.12
C GLN A 126 -4.27 13.00 7.56
N TRP A 127 -3.32 13.77 8.09
CA TRP A 127 -2.90 13.60 9.47
C TRP A 127 -4.06 13.90 10.42
N ILE A 128 -4.68 12.84 10.90
CA ILE A 128 -5.57 12.83 12.05
C ILE A 128 -4.66 12.49 13.23
N GLY A 129 -4.53 13.42 14.18
CA GLY A 129 -3.57 13.39 15.29
C GLY A 129 -3.49 12.07 16.09
N PRO A 130 -2.58 11.98 17.08
CA PRO A 130 -2.67 10.93 18.09
C PRO A 130 -4.03 10.95 18.79
#